data_AF-A0A2U0A3Y0-F1
#
_entry.id   AF-A0A2U0A3Y0-F1
#
_cell.length_a   1.000
_cell.length_b   1.000
_cell.length_c   1.000
_cell.angle_alpha   90.00
_cell.angle_beta   90.00
_cell.angle_gamma   90.00
#
_symmetry.space_group_name_H-M   'P 1'
#
loop_
_entity.id
_entity.type
_entity.pdbx_description
1 polymer ?
#
loop_
_entity_poly.entity_id
_entity_poly.type
_entity_poly.pdbx_seq_one_letter_code
_entity_poly.pdbx_strand_id
1 'polypeptide(L)'
;MHIDDLINAYLLALDNPRCRGIYHLAAPNPVNNLEFTRTLGKALNRPTLFRVPATLLKLAYGEGAEVMTSGQCIVSERLEEAGFKFRHVELESAIQAIVKSSTGSFSFNDFVDSRG
;
A
#
# COMPACT_ATOMS: atom_id res chain seq x y z
N MET A 1 -0.59 1.07 -2.79
CA MET A 1 -2.00 1.46 -2.60
C MET A 1 -2.37 1.20 -1.14
N HIS A 2 -3.25 2.01 -0.55
CA HIS A 2 -3.81 1.75 0.77
C HIS A 2 -4.81 0.58 0.75
N ILE A 3 -4.98 -0.14 1.86
CA ILE A 3 -5.87 -1.32 1.91
C ILE A 3 -7.34 -0.96 1.68
N ASP A 4 -7.78 0.20 2.17
CA ASP A 4 -9.16 0.67 1.94
C ASP A 4 -9.45 0.92 0.46
N ASP A 5 -8.47 1.45 -0.28
CA ASP A 5 -8.62 1.64 -1.73
C ASP A 5 -8.65 0.30 -2.46
N LEU A 6 -7.89 -0.71 -2.01
CA LEU A 6 -7.99 -2.07 -2.55
C LEU A 6 -9.39 -2.66 -2.35
N ILE A 7 -9.96 -2.53 -1.15
CA ILE A 7 -11.30 -3.02 -0.84
C ILE A 7 -12.34 -2.31 -1.72
N ASN A 8 -12.27 -0.99 -1.84
CA ASN A 8 -13.20 -0.23 -2.68
C ASN A 8 -13.05 -0.60 -4.16
N ALA A 9 -11.84 -0.91 -4.63
CA ALA A 9 -11.61 -1.32 -6.01
C ALA A 9 -12.25 -2.68 -6.30
N TYR A 10 -12.17 -3.62 -5.35
CA TYR A 10 -12.89 -4.89 -5.45
C TYR A 10 -14.41 -4.70 -5.45
N LEU A 11 -14.94 -3.85 -4.56
CA LEU A 11 -16.37 -3.53 -4.53
C LEU A 11 -16.83 -2.92 -5.86
N LEU A 12 -16.07 -1.97 -6.41
CA LEU A 12 -16.35 -1.41 -7.74
C LEU A 12 -16.39 -2.50 -8.81
N ALA A 13 -15.42 -3.42 -8.82
CA ALA A 13 -15.38 -4.50 -9.81
C ALA A 13 -16.56 -5.48 -9.68
N LEU A 14 -17.01 -5.75 -8.46
CA LEU A 14 -18.18 -6.60 -8.20
C LEU A 14 -19.50 -5.92 -8.60
N ASP A 15 -19.63 -4.62 -8.32
CA ASP A 15 -20.87 -3.87 -8.55
C ASP A 15 -21.00 -3.33 -9.98
N ASN A 16 -19.92 -3.31 -10.75
CA ASN A 16 -19.91 -2.78 -12.11
C ASN A 16 -19.70 -3.88 -13.16
N PRO A 17 -20.76 -4.37 -13.84
CA PRO A 17 -20.68 -5.41 -14.87
C PRO A 17 -19.82 -5.05 -16.09
N ARG A 18 -19.43 -3.77 -16.23
CA ARG A 18 -18.54 -3.29 -17.29
C ARG A 18 -17.06 -3.48 -16.94
N CYS A 19 -16.73 -3.72 -15.67
CA CYS A 19 -15.37 -4.07 -15.26
C CYS A 19 -15.01 -5.47 -15.80
N ARG A 20 -14.31 -5.50 -16.94
CA ARG A 20 -13.89 -6.74 -17.62
C ARG A 20 -12.43 -6.67 -18.01
N GLY A 21 -11.74 -7.80 -17.93
CA GLY A 21 -10.32 -7.93 -18.26
C GLY A 21 -9.41 -7.58 -17.09
N ILE A 22 -8.16 -7.22 -17.39
CA ILE A 22 -7.11 -6.98 -16.40
C ILE A 22 -7.16 -5.54 -15.91
N TYR A 23 -7.12 -5.36 -14.60
CA TYR A 23 -6.99 -4.07 -13.92
C TYR A 23 -5.75 -4.10 -13.04
N HIS A 24 -4.94 -3.04 -13.11
CA HIS A 24 -3.87 -2.83 -12.16
C HIS A 24 -4.42 -2.13 -10.93
N LEU A 25 -4.10 -2.69 -9.76
CA LEU A 25 -4.42 -2.08 -8.48
C LEU A 25 -3.15 -1.44 -7.91
N ALA A 26 -2.76 -0.30 -8.50
CA ALA A 26 -1.67 0.56 -8.03
C ALA A 26 -2.19 1.95 -7.62
N ALA A 27 -1.48 2.64 -6.74
CA ALA A 27 -1.80 4.04 -6.43
C ALA A 27 -1.54 4.92 -7.66
N PRO A 28 -2.28 6.03 -7.86
CA PRO A 28 -2.16 6.86 -9.06
C PRO A 28 -0.77 7.52 -9.18
N ASN A 29 -0.13 7.80 -8.04
CA ASN A 29 1.18 8.44 -7.96
C ASN A 29 2.23 7.41 -7.51
N PRO A 30 2.94 6.75 -8.44
CA PRO A 30 4.00 5.81 -8.08
C PRO A 30 5.18 6.56 -7.44
N VAL A 31 5.69 6.01 -6.33
CA VAL A 31 6.87 6.53 -5.63
C VAL A 31 7.99 5.51 -5.64
N ASN A 32 9.23 5.99 -5.56
CA ASN A 32 10.38 5.10 -5.39
C ASN A 32 10.60 4.72 -3.91
N ASN A 33 11.41 3.69 -3.67
CA ASN A 33 11.66 3.20 -2.31
C ASN A 33 12.32 4.24 -1.38
N LEU A 34 13.12 5.16 -1.93
CA LEU A 34 13.77 6.21 -1.13
C LEU A 34 12.73 7.19 -0.59
N GLU A 35 11.80 7.62 -1.43
CA GLU A 35 10.69 8.47 -1.04
C GLU A 35 9.76 7.77 -0.05
N PHE A 36 9.36 6.53 -0.33
CA PHE A 36 8.59 5.70 0.60
C PHE A 36 9.24 5.63 1.98
N THR A 37 10.51 5.26 2.03
CA THR A 37 11.26 5.09 3.29
C THR A 37 11.31 6.40 4.07
N ARG A 38 11.60 7.52 3.39
CA ARG A 38 11.66 8.85 4.02
C ARG A 38 10.31 9.27 4.60
N THR A 39 9.23 9.11 3.85
CA THR A 39 7.88 9.49 4.30
C THR A 39 7.44 8.62 5.47
N LEU A 40 7.73 7.32 5.45
CA LEU A 40 7.46 6.42 6.56
C LEU A 40 8.26 6.79 7.82
N GLY A 41 9.56 7.07 7.68
CA GLY A 41 10.40 7.49 8.79
C GLY A 41 9.91 8.78 9.45
N LYS A 42 9.50 9.77 8.65
CA LYS A 42 8.89 11.00 9.16
C LYS A 42 7.62 10.72 9.96
N ALA A 43 6.71 9.90 9.44
CA ALA A 43 5.45 9.56 10.12
C ALA A 43 5.68 8.81 11.44
N LEU A 44 6.75 8.00 11.52
CA LEU A 44 7.13 7.24 12.72
C LEU A 44 8.06 8.00 13.67
N ASN A 45 8.43 9.26 13.37
CA ASN A 45 9.49 10.00 14.07
C ASN A 45 10.82 9.22 14.18
N ARG A 46 11.17 8.43 13.14
CA ARG A 46 12.37 7.60 13.10
C ARG A 46 13.31 8.04 11.96
N PRO A 47 14.59 8.30 12.24
CA PRO A 47 15.53 8.78 11.22
C PRO A 47 15.86 7.69 10.17
N THR A 48 15.90 8.07 8.88
CA THR A 48 16.10 7.17 7.73
C THR A 48 17.48 7.38 7.09
N LEU A 49 18.54 7.16 7.85
CA LEU A 49 19.91 7.56 7.49
C LEU A 49 20.64 6.55 6.59
N PHE A 50 20.28 5.28 6.67
CA PHE A 50 21.01 4.21 5.99
C PHE A 50 20.15 3.53 4.92
N ARG A 51 20.70 3.41 3.71
CA ARG A 51 20.15 2.52 2.68
C ARG A 51 20.65 1.11 2.95
N VAL A 52 19.74 0.16 3.10
CA VAL A 52 20.11 -1.25 3.27
C VAL A 52 20.69 -1.77 1.94
N PRO A 53 21.93 -2.29 1.93
CA PRO A 53 22.51 -2.86 0.71
C PRO A 53 21.72 -4.09 0.25
N ALA A 54 21.57 -4.26 -1.07
CA ALA A 54 20.88 -5.42 -1.65
C ALA A 54 21.52 -6.75 -1.23
N THR A 55 22.84 -6.79 -1.06
CA THR A 55 23.57 -7.97 -0.59
C THR A 55 23.15 -8.40 0.82
N LEU A 56 22.90 -7.43 1.70
CA LEU A 56 22.44 -7.72 3.06
C LEU A 56 21.01 -8.28 3.06
N LEU A 57 20.14 -7.72 2.21
CA LEU A 57 18.79 -8.24 2.00
C LEU A 57 18.83 -9.67 1.43
N LYS A 58 19.70 -9.94 0.44
CA LYS A 58 19.91 -11.27 -0.13
C LYS A 58 20.42 -12.28 0.91
N LEU A 59 21.30 -11.87 1.82
CA LEU A 59 21.76 -12.73 2.91
C LEU A 59 20.65 -13.06 3.90
N ALA A 60 19.80 -12.08 4.23
CA ALA A 60 18.71 -12.27 5.20
C ALA A 60 17.51 -13.04 4.62
N TYR A 61 17.16 -12.82 3.35
CA TYR A 61 15.92 -13.29 2.73
C TYR A 61 16.14 -14.22 1.52
N GLY A 62 17.38 -14.53 1.15
CA GLY A 62 17.70 -15.37 0.00
C GLY A 62 17.14 -14.79 -1.31
N GLU A 63 16.49 -15.64 -2.11
CA GLU A 63 15.79 -15.26 -3.34
C GLU A 63 14.59 -14.31 -3.09
N GLY A 64 13.99 -14.35 -1.89
CA GLY A 64 12.90 -13.45 -1.50
C GLY A 64 13.32 -11.97 -1.43
N ALA A 65 14.62 -11.69 -1.35
CA ALA A 65 15.15 -10.33 -1.43
C ALA A 65 14.88 -9.67 -2.79
N GLU A 66 14.75 -10.46 -3.86
CA GLU A 66 14.47 -9.93 -5.19
C GLU A 66 13.11 -9.24 -5.23
N VAL A 67 12.09 -9.79 -4.56
CA VAL A 67 10.76 -9.17 -4.42
C VAL A 67 10.83 -7.85 -3.66
N MET A 68 11.70 -7.74 -2.64
CA MET A 68 11.87 -6.48 -1.90
C MET A 68 12.64 -5.42 -2.69
N THR A 69 13.55 -5.84 -3.58
CA THR A 69 14.39 -4.93 -4.37
C THR A 69 13.80 -4.59 -5.74
N SER A 70 12.86 -5.38 -6.23
CA SER A 70 12.12 -5.14 -7.46
C SER A 70 10.88 -4.30 -7.17
N GLY A 71 10.72 -3.21 -7.92
CA GLY A 71 9.52 -2.40 -7.90
C GLY A 71 8.94 -2.36 -9.30
N GLN A 72 7.63 -2.54 -9.42
CA GLN A 72 6.93 -2.30 -10.67
C GLN A 72 6.33 -0.89 -10.62
N CYS A 73 6.73 -0.02 -11.56
CA CYS A 73 6.09 1.27 -11.77
C CYS A 73 4.90 1.06 -12.71
N ILE A 74 3.71 0.92 -12.13
CA ILE A 74 2.46 0.64 -12.86
C ILE A 74 1.42 1.68 -12.43
N VAL A 75 0.68 2.19 -13.41
CA VAL A 75 -0.40 3.16 -13.20
C VAL A 75 -1.76 2.49 -13.44
N SER A 76 -2.79 2.95 -12.75
CA SER A 76 -4.13 2.33 -12.73
C SER A 76 -5.12 3.02 -13.66
N GLU A 77 -4.74 3.30 -14.91
CA GLU A 77 -5.56 4.07 -15.88
C GLU A 77 -6.97 3.50 -16.04
N ARG A 78 -7.09 2.19 -16.27
CA ARG A 78 -8.39 1.52 -16.44
C ARG A 78 -9.26 1.59 -15.19
N LEU A 79 -8.66 1.65 -14.01
CA LEU A 79 -9.40 1.72 -12.75
C LEU A 79 -10.07 3.09 -12.61
N GLU A 80 -9.35 4.16 -12.97
CA GLU A 80 -9.90 5.53 -13.02
C GLU A 80 -10.97 5.68 -14.11
N GLU A 81 -10.74 5.11 -15.30
CA GLU A 81 -11.75 5.06 -16.38
C GLU A 81 -13.04 4.34 -15.97
N ALA A 82 -12.93 3.35 -15.08
CA ALA A 82 -14.07 2.65 -14.49
C ALA A 82 -14.82 3.49 -13.43
N GLY A 83 -14.38 4.73 -13.17
CA GLY A 83 -14.98 5.65 -12.21
C GLY A 83 -14.47 5.48 -10.79
N PHE A 84 -13.38 4.74 -10.58
CA PHE A 84 -12.78 4.59 -9.26
C PHE A 84 -12.24 5.92 -8.74
N LYS A 85 -12.46 6.19 -7.46
CA LYS A 85 -11.94 7.38 -6.78
C LYS A 85 -11.07 6.93 -5.61
N PHE A 86 -9.77 7.19 -5.74
CA PHE A 86 -8.80 6.94 -4.67
C PHE A 86 -9.11 7.82 -3.46
N ARG A 87 -9.19 7.21 -2.28
CA ARG A 87 -9.26 7.92 -1.00
C ARG A 87 -7.86 8.34 -0.55
N HIS A 88 -6.85 7.51 -0.80
CA HIS A 88 -5.46 7.77 -0.42
C HIS A 88 -4.57 7.95 -1.66
N VAL A 89 -4.73 9.11 -2.32
CA VAL A 89 -3.92 9.51 -3.48
C VAL A 89 -2.47 9.76 -3.06
N GLU A 90 -2.29 10.51 -1.97
CA GLU A 90 -0.97 10.91 -1.49
C GLU A 90 -0.37 9.90 -0.51
N LEU A 91 0.89 9.56 -0.73
CA LEU A 91 1.64 8.61 0.10
C LEU A 91 1.64 9.01 1.58
N GLU A 92 1.81 10.30 1.87
CA GLU A 92 1.85 10.80 3.24
C GLU A 92 0.52 10.56 3.96
N SER A 93 -0.61 10.87 3.32
CA SER A 93 -1.95 10.62 3.87
C SER A 93 -2.18 9.13 4.13
N ALA A 94 -1.78 8.26 3.18
CA ALA A 94 -1.88 6.82 3.32
C ALA A 94 -1.08 6.29 4.52
N ILE A 95 0.16 6.74 4.69
CA ILE A 95 1.02 6.31 5.80
C ILE A 95 0.47 6.84 7.13
N GLN A 96 0.04 8.10 7.19
CA GLN A 96 -0.52 8.67 8.42
C GLN A 96 -1.79 7.94 8.87
N ALA A 97 -2.65 7.51 7.94
CA ALA A 97 -3.84 6.72 8.26
C ALA A 97 -3.47 5.40 8.97
N ILE A 98 -2.42 4.73 8.50
CA ILE A 98 -1.93 3.46 9.07
C ILE A 98 -1.26 3.69 10.44
N VAL A 99 -0.38 4.69 10.56
CA VAL A 99 0.38 4.93 11.80
C VAL A 99 -0.55 5.37 12.95
N LYS A 100 -1.58 6.17 12.64
CA LYS A 100 -2.59 6.57 13.62
C LYS A 100 -3.43 5.38 14.08
N SER A 101 -3.81 4.47 13.17
CA SER A 101 -4.59 3.27 13.53
C SER A 101 -3.78 2.26 14.34
N SER A 102 -2.48 2.10 14.07
CA SER A 102 -1.61 1.17 14.81
C SER A 102 -1.27 1.60 16.25
N THR A 103 -1.55 2.86 16.61
CA THR A 103 -1.31 3.38 17.97
C THR A 103 -2.46 3.03 18.92
N GLY A 104 -3.62 2.60 18.40
CA GLY A 104 -4.61 1.84 19.15
C GLY A 104 -4.33 0.36 18.97
N SER A 105 -4.17 -0.41 20.05
CA SER A 105 -4.05 -1.87 19.94
C SER A 105 -5.34 -2.42 19.33
N PHE A 106 -5.32 -2.76 18.04
CA PHE A 106 -6.40 -3.56 17.45
C PHE A 106 -6.08 -5.01 17.78
N SER A 107 -6.82 -5.57 18.74
CA SER A 107 -6.74 -6.98 19.08
C SER A 107 -7.55 -7.78 18.05
N PHE A 108 -7.07 -8.96 17.66
CA PHE A 108 -7.87 -9.89 16.84
C PHE A 108 -9.24 -10.17 17.47
N ASN A 109 -9.38 -10.02 18.79
CA ASN A 109 -10.65 -10.14 19.50
C ASN A 109 -11.69 -9.07 19.13
N ASP A 110 -11.27 -7.85 18.74
CA ASP A 110 -12.20 -6.74 18.45
C ASP A 110 -13.01 -7.00 17.15
N PHE A 111 -12.46 -7.83 16.25
CA PHE A 111 -13.15 -8.28 15.03
C PHE A 111 -14.16 -9.41 15.29
N VAL A 112 -13.97 -10.18 16.36
CA VAL A 112 -14.89 -11.28 16.72
C VAL A 112 -16.11 -10.73 17.47
N ASP A 113 -15.92 -9.70 18.30
CA ASP A 113 -16.95 -9.15 19.18
C ASP A 113 -17.94 -8.21 18.47
N SER A 114 -17.57 -7.66 17.30
CA SER A 114 -18.43 -6.78 16.49
C SER A 114 -19.47 -7.52 15.64
N ARG A 115 -19.58 -8.85 15.76
CA ARG A 115 -20.60 -9.70 15.13
C ARG A 115 -21.54 -10.37 16.16
N GLY A 116 -21.67 -9.79 17.34
CA GLY A 116 -22.68 -10.15 18.36
C GLY A 116 -23.98 -9.39 18.19
#